data_AF-A0A5E4AKB2-F1
#
_entry.id   AF-A0A5E4AKB2-F1
#
_cell.length_a   1.000
_cell.length_b   1.000
_cell.length_c   1.000
_cell.angle_alpha   90.00
_cell.angle_beta   90.00
_cell.angle_gamma   90.00
#
_symmetry.space_group_name_H-M   'P 1'
#
loop_
_entity.id
_entity.type
_entity.pdbx_description
1 polymer ?
#
loop_
_entity_poly.entity_id
_entity_poly.type
_entity_poly.pdbx_seq_one_letter_code
_entity_poly.pdbx_strand_id
1 'polypeptide(L)'
;MTTYGAFLHKGSFCRNYFNILDLLVVAVSLISMGLESSAISVVKILRVLRVLRPLRAINRAKGLKHVVQCVFVAIRTIGNIVLVTTLLQFMFACIGVQLFKGKFFSCNDLSKMTEEECRGYYYVYKDGDPTQIELRPRQWIHNDFHFDNVLSAMMSLFTVSTFEGWPQLLYKAIDSNKEDTGPIYNNRVEMAIFFIIYIILIAFFMMNIFVGFVIVTFQEQGETEYKNCELDKNQVPGLPARDGEQSPYRP
;
A
#
# COMPACT_ATOMS: atom_id res chain seq x y z
N MET A 1 -17.80 5.03 31.78
CA MET A 1 -17.68 6.50 31.95
C MET A 1 -17.75 6.94 33.41
N THR A 2 -18.54 6.28 34.25
CA THR A 2 -18.71 6.61 35.68
C THR A 2 -17.46 6.38 36.54
N THR A 3 -16.56 5.46 36.15
CA THR A 3 -15.34 5.15 36.92
C THR A 3 -14.11 5.99 36.55
N TYR A 4 -14.03 6.53 35.34
CA TYR A 4 -12.84 7.24 34.83
C TYR A 4 -13.05 8.74 34.58
N GLY A 5 -14.29 9.24 34.64
CA GLY A 5 -14.63 10.62 34.25
C GLY A 5 -14.61 10.81 32.72
N ALA A 6 -15.44 11.74 32.23
CA ALA A 6 -15.64 11.93 30.79
C ALA A 6 -14.49 12.72 30.13
N PHE A 7 -14.11 13.89 30.68
CA PHE A 7 -13.20 14.81 29.98
C PHE A 7 -12.09 15.45 30.83
N LEU A 8 -12.21 15.55 32.16
CA LEU A 8 -11.40 16.50 32.95
C LEU A 8 -10.20 15.91 33.73
N HIS A 9 -10.10 14.60 33.92
CA HIS A 9 -9.01 13.97 34.69
C HIS A 9 -7.92 13.34 33.80
N LYS A 10 -6.67 13.25 34.29
CA LYS A 10 -5.52 12.69 33.54
C LYS A 10 -5.70 11.22 33.08
N GLY A 11 -6.71 10.50 33.61
CA GLY A 11 -7.13 9.15 33.21
C GLY A 11 -8.51 9.07 32.55
N SER A 12 -9.03 10.18 32.01
CA SER A 12 -10.39 10.25 31.44
C SER A 12 -10.58 9.33 30.25
N PHE A 13 -11.80 8.78 30.14
CA PHE A 13 -12.17 7.79 29.13
C PHE A 13 -11.86 8.26 27.70
N CYS A 14 -12.12 9.53 27.38
CA CYS A 14 -11.96 10.11 26.05
C CYS A 14 -10.51 10.47 25.67
N ARG A 15 -9.50 10.26 26.52
CA ARG A 15 -8.09 10.52 26.16
C ARG A 15 -7.38 9.28 25.61
N ASN A 16 -7.93 8.09 25.82
CA ASN A 16 -7.39 6.86 25.25
C ASN A 16 -8.00 6.62 23.86
N TYR A 17 -7.16 6.60 22.81
CA TYR A 17 -7.58 6.37 21.43
C TYR A 17 -8.44 5.11 21.26
N PHE A 18 -8.14 4.03 21.99
CA PHE A 18 -8.90 2.78 21.92
C PHE A 18 -10.29 2.87 22.56
N ASN A 19 -10.47 3.73 23.56
CA ASN A 19 -11.76 3.97 24.20
C ASN A 19 -12.66 4.91 23.37
N ILE A 20 -12.05 5.85 22.63
CA ILE A 20 -12.75 6.69 21.65
C ILE A 20 -13.30 5.84 20.51
N LEU A 21 -12.54 4.85 20.03
CA LEU A 21 -13.01 3.91 19.00
C LEU A 21 -14.24 3.12 19.47
N ASP A 22 -14.22 2.62 20.70
CA ASP A 22 -15.37 1.90 21.28
C ASP A 22 -16.61 2.81 21.42
N LEU A 23 -16.41 4.07 21.84
CA LEU A 23 -17.48 5.09 21.88
C LEU A 23 -18.07 5.37 20.49
N LEU A 24 -17.20 5.54 19.48
CA LEU A 24 -17.61 5.79 18.10
C LEU A 24 -18.43 4.62 17.56
N VAL A 25 -18.01 3.39 17.80
CA VAL A 25 -18.71 2.18 17.37
C VAL A 25 -20.11 2.09 17.99
N VAL A 26 -20.25 2.40 19.28
CA VAL A 26 -21.55 2.43 19.97
C VAL A 26 -22.42 3.56 19.42
N ALA A 27 -21.87 4.77 19.24
CA ALA A 27 -22.59 5.91 18.69
C ALA A 27 -23.12 5.65 17.26
N VAL A 28 -22.29 5.12 16.36
CA VAL A 28 -22.68 4.72 15.00
C VAL A 28 -23.78 3.65 15.02
N SER A 29 -23.73 2.73 16.00
CA SER A 29 -24.74 1.68 16.13
C SER A 29 -26.11 2.23 16.52
N LEU A 30 -26.15 3.18 17.46
CA LEU A 30 -27.37 3.87 17.91
C LEU A 30 -27.95 4.78 16.83
N ILE A 31 -27.09 5.58 16.17
CA ILE A 31 -27.50 6.50 15.10
C ILE A 31 -28.14 5.72 13.93
N SER A 32 -27.57 4.57 13.57
CA SER A 32 -28.12 3.72 12.51
C SER A 32 -29.40 2.97 12.91
N MET A 33 -29.80 2.95 14.19
CA MET A 33 -31.12 2.46 14.61
C MET A 33 -32.19 3.56 14.62
N GLY A 34 -31.79 4.84 14.79
CA GLY A 34 -32.73 5.97 14.86
C GLY A 34 -33.00 6.69 13.53
N LEU A 35 -32.14 6.52 12.52
CA LEU A 35 -32.34 7.10 11.18
C LEU A 35 -33.13 6.15 10.28
N GLU A 36 -34.46 6.25 10.34
CA GLU A 36 -35.33 5.70 9.30
C GLU A 36 -35.73 6.81 8.30
N SER A 37 -35.57 6.49 7.01
CA SER A 37 -36.25 7.08 5.83
C SER A 37 -35.58 8.14 4.94
N SER A 38 -34.75 9.11 5.39
CA SER A 38 -34.37 10.24 4.51
C SER A 38 -32.91 10.31 4.01
N ALA A 39 -31.99 9.48 4.52
CA ALA A 39 -30.55 9.58 4.19
C ALA A 39 -29.89 8.24 3.83
N ILE A 40 -30.39 7.56 2.78
CA ILE A 40 -29.97 6.20 2.39
C ILE A 40 -28.46 6.07 2.18
N SER A 41 -27.79 7.08 1.59
CA SER A 41 -26.33 7.06 1.37
C SER A 41 -25.53 7.13 2.69
N VAL A 42 -25.96 7.99 3.62
CA VAL A 42 -25.32 8.14 4.94
C VAL A 42 -25.52 6.87 5.78
N VAL A 43 -26.72 6.28 5.73
CA VAL A 43 -27.01 5.02 6.43
C VAL A 43 -26.16 3.86 5.89
N LYS A 44 -25.85 3.81 4.58
CA LYS A 44 -24.92 2.81 4.02
C LYS A 44 -23.51 2.96 4.62
N ILE A 45 -22.96 4.17 4.71
CA ILE A 45 -21.63 4.43 5.30
C ILE A 45 -21.61 4.05 6.78
N LEU A 46 -22.65 4.43 7.55
CA LEU A 46 -22.77 4.08 8.97
C LEU A 46 -22.85 2.56 9.19
N ARG A 47 -23.45 1.82 8.27
CA ARG A 47 -23.46 0.34 8.30
C ARG A 47 -22.07 -0.24 8.06
N VAL A 48 -21.26 0.33 7.16
CA VAL A 48 -19.87 -0.09 6.91
C VAL A 48 -19.01 0.14 8.15
N LEU A 49 -19.14 1.28 8.83
CA LEU A 49 -18.36 1.59 10.05
C LEU A 49 -18.55 0.59 11.20
N ARG A 50 -19.64 -0.21 11.20
CA ARG A 50 -19.81 -1.30 12.16
C ARG A 50 -18.77 -2.42 12.01
N VAL A 51 -18.09 -2.51 10.85
CA VAL A 51 -16.96 -3.44 10.63
C VAL A 51 -15.77 -3.15 11.55
N LEU A 52 -15.71 -1.96 12.18
CA LEU A 52 -14.65 -1.60 13.14
C LEU A 52 -14.85 -2.25 14.52
N ARG A 53 -16.01 -2.88 14.80
CA ARG A 53 -16.32 -3.57 16.07
C ARG A 53 -15.24 -4.57 16.53
N PRO A 54 -14.62 -5.40 15.67
CA PRO A 54 -13.56 -6.31 16.07
C PRO A 54 -12.30 -5.58 16.58
N LEU A 55 -12.04 -4.33 16.17
CA LEU A 55 -10.87 -3.57 16.63
C LEU A 55 -10.90 -3.31 18.15
N ARG A 56 -12.08 -3.30 18.79
CA ARG A 56 -12.16 -3.22 20.27
C ARG A 56 -11.59 -4.47 20.97
N ALA A 57 -11.50 -5.60 20.27
CA ALA A 57 -10.88 -6.81 20.80
C ALA A 57 -9.36 -6.64 20.96
N ILE A 58 -8.72 -5.79 20.13
CA ILE A 58 -7.31 -5.41 20.27
C ILE A 58 -7.05 -4.78 21.65
N ASN A 59 -7.97 -3.95 22.14
CA ASN A 59 -7.84 -3.32 23.45
C ASN A 59 -8.05 -4.32 24.62
N ARG A 60 -8.79 -5.42 24.39
CA ARG A 60 -9.02 -6.46 25.41
C ARG A 60 -7.88 -7.49 25.47
N ALA A 61 -7.25 -7.77 24.33
CA ALA A 61 -6.17 -8.75 24.24
C ALA A 61 -4.79 -8.06 24.38
N LYS A 62 -4.14 -8.26 25.55
CA LYS A 62 -2.81 -7.68 25.85
C LYS A 62 -1.75 -8.04 24.79
N GLY A 63 -1.76 -9.27 24.27
CA GLY A 63 -0.85 -9.70 23.21
C GLY A 63 -1.02 -8.94 21.90
N LEU A 64 -2.25 -8.76 21.43
CA LEU A 64 -2.53 -8.06 20.16
C LEU A 64 -2.21 -6.55 20.25
N LYS A 65 -2.44 -5.95 21.42
CA LYS A 65 -2.05 -4.56 21.70
C LYS A 65 -0.53 -4.37 21.60
N HIS A 66 0.25 -5.33 22.11
CA HIS A 66 1.70 -5.28 22.03
C HIS A 66 2.18 -5.36 20.56
N VAL A 67 1.65 -6.30 19.77
CA VAL A 67 1.98 -6.44 18.35
C VAL A 67 1.70 -5.16 17.56
N VAL A 68 0.52 -4.54 17.74
CA VAL A 68 0.17 -3.28 17.06
C VAL A 68 1.14 -2.15 17.44
N GLN A 69 1.58 -2.10 18.70
CA GLN A 69 2.55 -1.11 19.15
C GLN A 69 3.93 -1.31 18.51
N CYS A 70 4.40 -2.56 18.38
CA CYS A 70 5.63 -2.88 17.66
C CYS A 70 5.54 -2.45 16.18
N VAL A 71 4.39 -2.66 15.52
CA VAL A 71 4.17 -2.18 14.14
C VAL A 71 4.29 -0.65 14.04
N PHE A 72 3.70 0.11 14.96
CA PHE A 72 3.83 1.57 14.96
C PHE A 72 5.27 2.04 15.18
N VAL A 73 6.04 1.35 16.03
CA VAL A 73 7.47 1.62 16.22
C VAL A 73 8.23 1.36 14.92
N ALA A 74 8.01 0.20 14.29
CA ALA A 74 8.66 -0.16 13.02
C ALA A 74 8.36 0.83 11.88
N ILE A 75 7.10 1.26 11.73
CA ILE A 75 6.70 2.24 10.71
C ILE A 75 7.44 3.57 10.90
N ARG A 76 7.63 4.04 12.14
CA ARG A 76 8.35 5.28 12.41
C ARG A 76 9.81 5.20 11.98
N THR A 77 10.44 4.04 12.15
CA THR A 77 11.85 3.83 11.78
C THR A 77 12.04 3.73 10.27
N ILE A 78 11.09 3.13 9.55
CA ILE A 78 11.16 2.91 8.09
C ILE A 78 10.62 4.12 7.30
N GLY A 79 9.92 5.04 7.96
CA GLY A 79 9.26 6.19 7.34
C GLY A 79 10.18 7.04 6.44
N ASN A 80 11.45 7.19 6.81
CA ASN A 80 12.43 7.92 5.99
C ASN A 80 12.66 7.25 4.63
N ILE A 81 12.80 5.92 4.60
CA ILE A 81 13.03 5.17 3.36
C ILE A 81 11.77 5.22 2.49
N VAL A 82 10.59 5.01 3.09
CA VAL A 82 9.29 5.09 2.38
C VAL A 82 9.09 6.48 1.78
N LEU A 83 9.45 7.54 2.49
CA LEU A 83 9.37 8.91 1.97
C LEU A 83 10.26 9.08 0.74
N VAL A 84 11.52 8.62 0.79
CA VAL A 84 12.44 8.68 -0.35
C VAL A 84 11.89 7.88 -1.54
N THR A 85 11.38 6.67 -1.32
CA THR A 85 10.77 5.85 -2.39
C THR A 85 9.54 6.52 -2.99
N THR A 86 8.70 7.15 -2.17
CA THR A 86 7.50 7.87 -2.64
C THR A 86 7.87 9.11 -3.46
N LEU A 87 8.90 9.86 -3.03
CA LEU A 87 9.42 10.99 -3.80
C LEU A 87 9.99 10.54 -5.15
N LEU A 88 10.73 9.43 -5.18
CA LEU A 88 11.22 8.85 -6.42
C LEU A 88 10.05 8.45 -7.34
N GLN A 89 9.02 7.81 -6.80
CA GLN A 89 7.81 7.46 -7.55
C GLN A 89 7.11 8.71 -8.10
N PHE A 90 7.05 9.79 -7.34
CA PHE A 90 6.50 11.07 -7.80
C PHE A 90 7.32 11.67 -8.95
N MET A 91 8.65 11.63 -8.87
CA MET A 91 9.53 12.09 -9.96
C MET A 91 9.30 11.28 -11.25
N PHE A 92 9.27 9.95 -11.16
CA PHE A 92 8.98 9.08 -12.30
C PHE A 92 7.56 9.27 -12.82
N ALA A 93 6.58 9.56 -11.96
CA ALA A 93 5.22 9.86 -12.38
C ALA A 93 5.18 11.14 -13.23
N CYS A 94 5.89 12.19 -12.82
CA CYS A 94 5.98 13.43 -13.62
C CYS A 94 6.62 13.19 -14.99
N ILE A 95 7.69 12.38 -15.05
CA ILE A 95 8.34 11.99 -16.31
C ILE A 95 7.36 11.17 -17.16
N GLY A 96 6.68 10.20 -16.56
CA GLY A 96 5.70 9.36 -17.25
C GLY A 96 4.55 10.17 -17.84
N VAL A 97 4.05 11.18 -17.14
CA VAL A 97 3.03 12.11 -17.66
C VAL A 97 3.55 12.85 -18.90
N GLN A 98 4.79 13.36 -18.86
CA GLN A 98 5.36 14.04 -20.03
C GLN A 98 5.56 13.11 -21.24
N LEU A 99 5.80 11.82 -21.00
CA LEU A 99 6.02 10.84 -22.08
C LEU A 99 4.74 10.27 -22.67
N PHE A 100 3.72 10.02 -21.83
CA PHE A 100 2.59 9.14 -22.15
C PHE A 100 1.20 9.78 -21.99
N LYS A 101 1.11 11.05 -21.59
CA LYS A 101 -0.18 11.77 -21.51
C LYS A 101 -0.93 11.70 -22.83
N GLY A 102 -2.21 11.31 -22.77
CA GLY A 102 -3.09 11.28 -23.94
C GLY A 102 -2.79 10.15 -24.94
N LYS A 103 -1.88 9.22 -24.63
CA LYS A 103 -1.44 8.18 -25.60
C LYS A 103 -1.96 6.78 -25.30
N PHE A 104 -2.68 6.60 -24.19
CA PHE A 104 -3.17 5.28 -23.74
C PHE A 104 -4.66 5.07 -24.09
N PHE A 105 -5.05 5.61 -25.24
CA PHE A 105 -6.35 5.40 -25.84
C PHE A 105 -6.23 4.40 -26.99
N SER A 106 -7.26 3.60 -27.17
CA SER A 106 -7.34 2.62 -28.25
C SER A 106 -8.78 2.36 -28.65
N CYS A 107 -9.03 2.21 -29.95
CA CYS A 107 -10.29 1.67 -30.41
C CYS A 107 -10.32 0.14 -30.18
N ASN A 108 -11.49 -0.42 -29.91
CA ASN A 108 -11.67 -1.87 -29.91
C ASN A 108 -11.46 -2.52 -31.30
N ASP A 109 -11.58 -1.73 -32.35
CA ASP A 109 -11.18 -2.05 -33.72
C ASP A 109 -9.82 -1.40 -34.02
N LEU A 110 -8.75 -2.20 -34.04
CA LEU A 110 -7.36 -1.73 -34.24
C LEU A 110 -7.11 -1.08 -35.61
N SER A 111 -8.06 -1.14 -36.54
CA SER A 111 -7.95 -0.45 -37.84
C SER A 111 -8.22 1.05 -37.74
N LYS A 112 -8.84 1.54 -36.64
CA LYS A 112 -9.19 2.95 -36.44
C LYS A 112 -8.26 3.61 -35.44
N MET A 113 -7.73 4.77 -35.83
CA MET A 113 -6.66 5.43 -35.08
C MET A 113 -7.13 6.67 -34.33
N THR A 114 -8.32 7.19 -34.63
CA THR A 114 -8.87 8.39 -33.97
C THR A 114 -10.25 8.12 -33.39
N GLU A 115 -10.65 8.92 -32.40
CA GLU A 115 -11.97 8.83 -31.77
C GLU A 115 -13.11 9.05 -32.78
N GLU A 116 -12.94 9.99 -33.71
CA GLU A 116 -13.96 10.28 -34.74
C GLU A 116 -14.20 9.09 -35.68
N GLU A 117 -13.13 8.35 -36.02
CA GLU A 117 -13.19 7.16 -36.86
C GLU A 117 -13.72 5.93 -36.10
N CYS A 118 -13.55 5.88 -34.77
CA CYS A 118 -13.95 4.77 -33.91
C CYS A 118 -15.47 4.79 -33.61
N ARG A 119 -16.29 4.88 -34.65
CA ARG A 119 -17.76 4.92 -34.57
C ARG A 119 -18.40 3.83 -35.44
N GLY A 120 -19.66 3.52 -35.12
CA GLY A 120 -20.45 2.50 -35.82
C GLY A 120 -20.18 1.09 -35.30
N TYR A 121 -20.16 0.10 -36.20
CA TYR A 121 -19.99 -1.31 -35.88
C TYR A 121 -18.83 -1.92 -36.67
N TYR A 122 -18.24 -2.97 -36.11
CA TYR A 122 -17.20 -3.77 -36.76
C TYR A 122 -17.48 -5.26 -36.56
N TYR A 123 -16.84 -6.08 -37.39
CA TYR A 123 -16.96 -7.54 -37.34
C TYR A 123 -15.85 -8.12 -36.46
N VAL A 124 -16.22 -8.98 -35.53
CA VAL A 124 -15.31 -9.82 -34.77
C VAL A 124 -15.46 -11.24 -35.27
N TYR A 125 -14.33 -11.87 -35.60
CA TYR A 125 -14.29 -13.26 -36.07
C TYR A 125 -14.06 -14.19 -34.88
N LYS A 126 -15.00 -15.10 -34.63
CA LYS A 126 -14.85 -16.11 -33.57
C LYS A 126 -13.73 -17.08 -33.94
N ASP A 127 -12.77 -17.24 -33.04
CA ASP A 127 -11.62 -18.15 -33.19
C ASP A 127 -10.79 -17.94 -34.48
N GLY A 128 -10.88 -16.74 -35.09
CA GLY A 128 -10.23 -16.43 -36.35
C GLY A 128 -10.88 -17.07 -37.59
N ASP A 129 -12.04 -17.71 -37.44
CA ASP A 129 -12.80 -18.28 -38.56
C ASP A 129 -13.53 -17.15 -39.32
N PRO A 130 -13.20 -16.90 -40.61
CA PRO A 130 -13.83 -15.84 -41.39
C PRO A 130 -15.33 -16.07 -41.64
N THR A 131 -15.85 -17.28 -41.41
CA THR A 131 -17.28 -17.60 -41.59
C THR A 131 -18.14 -17.27 -40.37
N GLN A 132 -17.54 -17.19 -39.18
CA GLN A 132 -18.24 -16.94 -37.92
C GLN A 132 -18.08 -15.49 -37.48
N ILE A 133 -18.97 -14.63 -37.95
CA ILE A 133 -18.94 -13.19 -37.68
C ILE A 133 -19.90 -12.79 -36.55
N GLU A 134 -19.42 -11.92 -35.66
CA GLU A 134 -20.23 -11.22 -34.67
C GLU A 134 -20.11 -9.71 -34.86
N LEU A 135 -21.25 -9.02 -34.85
CA LEU A 135 -21.28 -7.56 -34.94
C LEU A 135 -21.12 -6.94 -33.55
N ARG A 136 -20.13 -6.06 -33.37
CA ARG A 136 -19.89 -5.33 -32.12
C ARG A 136 -19.85 -3.83 -32.37
N PRO A 137 -20.35 -3.00 -31.43
CA PRO A 137 -20.22 -1.55 -31.55
C PRO A 137 -18.75 -1.15 -31.35
N ARG A 138 -18.28 -0.17 -32.14
CA ARG A 138 -16.97 0.45 -31.92
C ARG A 138 -17.01 1.35 -30.69
N GLN A 139 -15.95 1.32 -29.90
CA GLN A 139 -15.80 2.14 -28.70
C GLN A 139 -14.36 2.61 -28.56
N TRP A 140 -14.19 3.90 -28.28
CA TRP A 140 -12.90 4.49 -27.94
C TRP A 140 -12.64 4.24 -26.45
N ILE A 141 -11.68 3.37 -26.16
CA ILE A 141 -11.43 2.85 -24.82
C ILE A 141 -10.19 3.52 -24.27
N HIS A 142 -10.31 4.02 -23.05
CA HIS A 142 -9.20 4.52 -22.25
C HIS A 142 -8.65 3.40 -21.36
N ASN A 143 -7.33 3.26 -21.27
CA ASN A 143 -6.72 2.25 -20.40
C ASN A 143 -6.95 2.58 -18.91
N ASP A 144 -7.24 1.55 -18.10
CA ASP A 144 -7.45 1.71 -16.65
C ASP A 144 -6.21 2.31 -15.94
N PHE A 145 -5.01 1.90 -16.37
CA PHE A 145 -3.74 2.41 -15.87
C PHE A 145 -3.10 3.34 -16.91
N HIS A 146 -3.12 4.65 -16.65
CA HIS A 146 -2.73 5.67 -17.61
C HIS A 146 -1.94 6.82 -16.94
N PHE A 147 -1.31 7.65 -17.78
CA PHE A 147 -0.37 8.70 -17.37
C PHE A 147 -0.87 10.12 -17.68
N ASP A 148 -2.19 10.37 -17.66
CA ASP A 148 -2.70 11.71 -18.00
C ASP A 148 -2.49 12.75 -16.90
N ASN A 149 -2.46 12.29 -15.66
CA ASN A 149 -2.19 13.12 -14.49
C ASN A 149 -1.22 12.39 -13.54
N VAL A 150 -0.61 13.16 -12.64
CA VAL A 150 0.43 12.64 -11.76
C VAL A 150 -0.10 11.55 -10.83
N LEU A 151 -1.35 11.66 -10.36
CA LEU A 151 -1.94 10.68 -9.46
C LEU A 151 -2.22 9.34 -10.17
N SER A 152 -2.76 9.36 -11.38
CA SER A 152 -2.97 8.16 -12.19
C SER A 152 -1.64 7.52 -12.60
N ALA A 153 -0.64 8.33 -12.91
CA ALA A 153 0.72 7.88 -13.17
C ALA A 153 1.35 7.21 -11.93
N MET A 154 1.18 7.79 -10.73
CA MET A 154 1.63 7.17 -9.49
C MET A 154 0.95 5.82 -9.24
N MET A 155 -0.36 5.71 -9.48
CA MET A 155 -1.10 4.44 -9.37
C MET A 155 -0.61 3.41 -10.39
N SER A 156 -0.35 3.83 -11.63
CA SER A 156 0.18 2.95 -12.68
C SER A 156 1.60 2.48 -12.37
N LEU A 157 2.45 3.37 -11.82
CA LEU A 157 3.78 2.99 -11.35
C LEU A 157 3.72 2.10 -10.11
N PHE A 158 2.70 2.25 -9.26
CA PHE A 158 2.50 1.36 -8.12
C PHE A 158 2.23 -0.08 -8.57
N THR A 159 1.41 -0.32 -9.59
CA THR A 159 1.22 -1.68 -10.12
C THR A 159 2.50 -2.24 -10.77
N VAL A 160 3.28 -1.39 -11.43
CA VAL A 160 4.61 -1.80 -11.93
C VAL A 160 5.54 -2.17 -10.77
N SER A 161 5.51 -1.44 -9.65
CA SER A 161 6.33 -1.72 -8.46
C SER A 161 5.97 -3.03 -7.76
N THR A 162 4.72 -3.47 -7.88
CA THR A 162 4.26 -4.77 -7.37
C THR A 162 4.54 -5.92 -8.34
N PHE A 163 5.13 -5.62 -9.51
CA PHE A 163 5.33 -6.55 -10.62
C PHE A 163 4.04 -7.17 -11.15
N GLU A 164 2.90 -6.50 -10.97
CA GLU A 164 1.60 -6.95 -11.46
C GLU A 164 1.20 -6.18 -12.72
N GLY A 165 0.92 -6.87 -13.81
CA GLY A 165 0.43 -6.23 -15.04
C GLY A 165 1.45 -5.32 -15.76
N TRP A 166 2.71 -5.30 -15.32
CA TRP A 166 3.74 -4.42 -15.88
C TRP A 166 4.07 -4.69 -17.36
N PRO A 167 4.07 -5.95 -17.87
CA PRO A 167 4.31 -6.18 -19.30
C PRO A 167 3.19 -5.59 -20.17
N GLN A 168 1.93 -5.67 -19.72
CA GLN A 168 0.79 -5.10 -20.42
C GLN A 168 0.92 -3.57 -20.52
N LEU A 169 1.35 -2.92 -19.45
CA LEU A 169 1.58 -1.47 -19.43
C LEU A 169 2.80 -1.08 -20.29
N LEU A 170 3.87 -1.89 -20.25
CA LEU A 170 5.06 -1.72 -21.09
C LEU A 170 4.71 -1.81 -22.57
N TYR A 171 3.98 -2.84 -23.00
CA TYR A 171 3.60 -3.00 -24.40
C TYR A 171 2.71 -1.84 -24.88
N LYS A 172 1.76 -1.38 -24.05
CA LYS A 172 0.98 -0.18 -24.35
C LYS A 172 1.85 1.09 -24.48
N ALA A 173 2.91 1.20 -23.67
CA ALA A 173 3.86 2.30 -23.79
C ALA A 173 4.73 2.21 -25.05
N ILE A 174 5.16 1.01 -25.45
CA ILE A 174 5.91 0.76 -26.69
C ILE A 174 5.05 1.09 -27.91
N ASP A 175 3.78 0.68 -27.89
CA ASP A 175 2.84 0.92 -28.99
C ASP A 175 2.29 2.36 -28.98
N SER A 176 2.68 3.19 -28.01
CA SER A 176 2.21 4.57 -27.91
C SER A 176 2.62 5.41 -29.12
N ASN A 177 1.69 6.23 -29.60
CA ASN A 177 1.90 7.11 -30.76
C ASN A 177 1.82 8.59 -30.35
N LYS A 178 1.01 9.39 -31.06
CA LYS A 178 0.77 10.80 -30.77
C LYS A 178 -0.38 10.92 -29.77
N GLU A 179 -0.51 12.10 -29.18
CA GLU A 179 -1.66 12.41 -28.32
C GLU A 179 -2.97 12.20 -29.09
N ASP A 180 -3.96 11.61 -28.41
CA ASP A 180 -5.31 11.32 -28.92
C ASP A 180 -5.34 10.41 -30.16
N THR A 181 -4.30 9.60 -30.36
CA THR A 181 -4.23 8.60 -31.43
C THR A 181 -4.03 7.19 -30.89
N GLY A 182 -4.53 6.22 -31.64
CA GLY A 182 -4.45 4.80 -31.32
C GLY A 182 -3.02 4.27 -31.39
N PRO A 183 -2.80 3.05 -30.85
CA PRO A 183 -1.50 2.43 -30.80
C PRO A 183 -0.98 2.04 -32.20
N ILE A 184 0.33 2.17 -32.41
CA ILE A 184 1.03 1.62 -33.57
C ILE A 184 1.97 0.55 -33.06
N TYR A 185 1.83 -0.68 -33.60
CA TYR A 185 2.63 -1.82 -33.18
C TYR A 185 4.12 -1.52 -33.26
N ASN A 186 4.82 -1.70 -32.14
CA ASN A 186 6.27 -1.60 -32.02
C ASN A 186 6.85 -0.22 -32.42
N ASN A 187 6.10 0.85 -32.18
CA ASN A 187 6.47 2.21 -32.59
C ASN A 187 7.66 2.79 -31.82
N ARG A 188 7.66 2.65 -30.48
CA ARG A 188 8.59 3.32 -29.57
C ARG A 188 9.22 2.36 -28.56
N VAL A 189 9.97 1.39 -29.07
CA VAL A 189 10.62 0.34 -28.26
C VAL A 189 11.55 0.91 -27.19
N GLU A 190 12.12 2.09 -27.44
CA GLU A 190 12.98 2.80 -26.50
C GLU A 190 12.28 3.19 -25.19
N MET A 191 10.94 3.26 -25.17
CA MET A 191 10.17 3.48 -23.94
C MET A 191 10.33 2.35 -22.92
N ALA A 192 10.79 1.16 -23.33
CA ALA A 192 11.10 0.08 -22.41
C ALA A 192 12.18 0.48 -21.38
N ILE A 193 13.12 1.33 -21.77
CA ILE A 193 14.20 1.80 -20.90
C ILE A 193 13.64 2.50 -19.65
N PHE A 194 12.56 3.28 -19.81
CA PHE A 194 11.88 3.96 -18.69
C PHE A 194 11.39 2.96 -17.63
N PHE A 195 10.70 1.90 -18.05
CA PHE A 195 10.16 0.88 -17.14
C PHE A 195 11.26 0.03 -16.50
N ILE A 196 12.26 -0.38 -17.29
CA ILE A 196 13.37 -1.19 -16.77
C ILE A 196 14.19 -0.42 -15.72
N ILE A 197 14.52 0.85 -15.98
CA ILE A 197 15.21 1.69 -15.00
C ILE A 197 14.36 1.87 -13.74
N TYR A 198 13.07 2.17 -13.90
CA TYR A 198 12.15 2.32 -12.77
C TYR A 198 12.10 1.04 -11.91
N ILE A 199 11.96 -0.12 -12.54
CA ILE A 199 11.92 -1.43 -11.88
C ILE A 199 13.21 -1.68 -11.09
N ILE A 200 14.39 -1.46 -11.69
CA ILE A 200 15.67 -1.68 -11.02
C ILE A 200 15.81 -0.76 -9.79
N LEU A 201 15.48 0.53 -9.95
CA LEU A 201 15.58 1.48 -8.84
C LEU A 201 14.62 1.12 -7.71
N ILE A 202 13.36 0.84 -8.02
CA ILE A 202 12.37 0.47 -6.99
C ILE A 202 12.70 -0.85 -6.32
N ALA A 203 13.15 -1.86 -7.07
CA ALA A 203 13.57 -3.13 -6.49
C ALA A 203 14.72 -2.95 -5.49
N PHE A 204 15.69 -2.09 -5.79
CA PHE A 204 16.77 -1.74 -4.88
C PHE A 204 16.22 -1.10 -3.59
N PHE A 205 15.31 -0.13 -3.70
CA PHE A 205 14.68 0.47 -2.53
C PHE A 205 13.83 -0.50 -1.73
N MET A 206 13.09 -1.41 -2.38
CA MET A 206 12.29 -2.43 -1.71
C MET A 206 13.17 -3.39 -0.89
N MET A 207 14.33 -3.80 -1.43
CA MET A 207 15.31 -4.58 -0.65
C MET A 207 15.83 -3.80 0.56
N ASN A 208 16.13 -2.51 0.41
CA ASN A 208 16.58 -1.67 1.53
C ASN A 208 15.51 -1.52 2.62
N ILE A 209 14.23 -1.44 2.26
CA ILE A 209 13.11 -1.43 3.21
C ILE A 209 13.07 -2.74 4.00
N PHE A 210 13.21 -3.88 3.31
CA PHE A 210 13.23 -5.20 3.96
C PHE A 210 14.40 -5.35 4.92
N VAL A 211 15.62 -5.02 4.48
CA VAL A 211 16.82 -5.06 5.32
C VAL A 211 16.68 -4.12 6.52
N GLY A 212 16.18 -2.90 6.31
CA GLY A 212 15.94 -1.93 7.38
C GLY A 212 14.97 -2.47 8.43
N PHE A 213 13.87 -3.10 8.01
CA PHE A 213 12.93 -3.75 8.93
C PHE A 213 13.59 -4.87 9.74
N VAL A 214 14.33 -5.76 9.07
CA VAL A 214 15.01 -6.90 9.72
C VAL A 214 16.01 -6.41 10.78
N ILE A 215 16.83 -5.40 10.46
CA ILE A 215 17.79 -4.82 11.42
C ILE A 215 17.08 -4.27 12.66
N VAL A 216 16.00 -3.51 12.48
CA VAL A 216 15.24 -2.93 13.59
C VAL A 216 14.66 -4.04 14.48
N THR A 217 14.12 -5.10 13.88
CA THR A 217 13.58 -6.23 14.64
C THR A 217 14.67 -6.96 15.43
N PHE A 218 15.86 -7.16 14.85
CA PHE A 218 16.99 -7.79 15.55
C PHE A 218 17.55 -6.92 16.67
N GLN A 219 17.60 -5.59 16.49
CA GLN A 219 18.00 -4.66 17.54
C GLN A 219 17.03 -4.70 18.72
N GLU A 220 15.71 -4.69 18.46
CA GLU A 220 14.69 -4.76 19.51
C GLU A 220 14.75 -6.09 20.29
N GLN A 221 14.98 -7.21 19.61
CA GLN A 221 15.19 -8.51 20.25
C GLN A 221 16.49 -8.55 21.07
N GLY A 222 17.60 -8.06 20.51
CA GLY A 222 18.90 -8.02 21.20
C GLY A 222 18.89 -7.17 22.46
N GLU A 223 18.23 -6.00 22.45
CA GLU A 223 18.07 -5.17 23.64
C GLU A 223 17.23 -5.86 24.73
N THR A 224 16.25 -6.67 24.33
CA THR A 224 15.39 -7.42 25.25
C THR A 224 16.16 -8.56 25.91
N GLU A 225 16.96 -9.31 25.16
CA GLU A 225 17.81 -10.38 25.70
C GLU A 225 18.90 -9.84 26.63
N TYR A 226 19.56 -8.72 26.29
CA TYR A 226 20.57 -8.11 27.14
C TYR A 226 20.03 -7.74 28.53
N LYS A 227 18.84 -7.11 28.59
CA LYS A 227 18.18 -6.80 29.87
C LYS A 227 17.84 -8.05 30.66
N ASN A 228 17.40 -9.12 29.99
CA ASN A 228 17.10 -10.39 30.66
C ASN A 228 18.35 -11.01 31.30
N CYS A 229 19.53 -10.92 30.67
CA CYS A 229 20.78 -11.37 31.26
C CYS A 229 21.24 -10.55 32.49
N GLU A 230 21.02 -9.23 32.49
CA GLU A 230 21.28 -8.41 33.69
C GLU A 230 20.29 -8.69 34.83
N LEU A 231 19.03 -8.94 34.49
CA LEU A 231 18.01 -9.36 35.46
C LEU A 231 18.33 -10.73 36.05
N ASP A 232 18.77 -11.71 35.26
CA ASP A 232 19.12 -13.05 35.73
C ASP A 232 20.30 -12.99 36.73
N LYS A 233 21.31 -12.13 36.48
CA LYS A 233 22.39 -11.86 37.46
C LYS A 233 21.88 -11.29 38.79
N ASN A 234 20.81 -10.49 38.76
CA ASN A 234 20.19 -9.91 39.95
C ASN A 234 19.10 -10.81 40.57
N GLN A 235 18.66 -11.86 39.87
CA GLN A 235 17.65 -12.84 40.28
C GLN A 235 18.24 -14.16 40.78
N VAL A 236 19.57 -14.24 40.95
CA VAL A 236 20.19 -15.30 41.75
C VAL A 236 20.40 -14.80 43.19
N PRO A 237 19.43 -14.93 44.09
CA PRO A 237 19.75 -15.02 45.51
C PRO A 237 20.41 -16.37 45.75
N GLY A 238 21.74 -16.37 45.90
CA GLY A 238 22.47 -17.46 46.55
C GLY A 238 23.37 -18.35 45.69
N LEU A 239 24.15 -17.80 44.75
CA LEU A 239 25.40 -18.46 44.36
C LEU A 239 26.56 -17.71 45.01
N PRO A 240 27.41 -18.38 45.82
CA PRO A 240 28.48 -17.72 46.54
C PRO A 240 29.46 -17.12 45.52
N ALA A 241 29.94 -15.92 45.84
CA ALA A 241 31.08 -15.32 45.16
C ALA A 241 32.20 -16.37 45.11
N ARG A 242 32.64 -16.75 43.90
CA ARG A 242 33.95 -17.40 43.78
C ARG A 242 35.00 -16.34 44.05
N ASP A 243 35.32 -16.19 45.32
CA ASP A 243 36.56 -15.62 45.79
C ASP A 243 37.72 -16.52 45.35
N GLY A 244 38.74 -15.88 44.77
CA GLY A 244 40.13 -16.33 44.84
C GLY A 244 40.53 -17.55 44.01
N GLU A 245 41.01 -17.31 42.79
CA GLU A 245 42.16 -18.07 42.30
C GLU A 245 43.42 -17.21 42.47
N GLN A 246 44.13 -17.53 43.56
CA GLN A 246 45.47 -17.09 43.87
C GLN A 246 46.42 -17.46 42.73
N SER A 247 47.21 -16.49 42.28
CA SER A 247 48.55 -16.78 41.77
C SER A 247 49.46 -17.05 42.97
N PRO A 248 50.26 -18.14 42.95
CA PRO A 248 51.51 -18.15 43.67
C PRO A 248 52.70 -18.37 42.74
N TYR A 249 53.79 -17.73 43.14
CA TYR A 249 55.08 -17.62 42.50
C TYR A 249 55.74 -18.95 42.09
N ARG A 250 56.59 -18.79 41.06
CA ARG A 250 57.86 -19.48 40.74
C ARG A 250 58.61 -20.12 41.94
N PRO A 251 59.44 -21.14 41.71
CA PRO A 251 60.70 -21.02 40.96
C PRO A 251 60.73 -21.73 39.60
#